data_AF-A0A529JRT0-F1
#
_entry.id   AF-A0A529JRT0-F1
#
_cell.length_a   1.000
_cell.length_b   1.000
_cell.length_c   1.000
_cell.angle_alpha   90.00
_cell.angle_beta   90.00
_cell.angle_gamma   90.00
#
_symmetry.space_group_name_H-M   'P 1'
#
loop_
_entity.id
_entity.type
_entity.pdbx_description
1 polymer ?
#
loop_
_entity_poly.entity_id
_entity_poly.type
_entity_poly.pdbx_seq_one_letter_code
_entity_poly.pdbx_strand_id
1 'polypeptide(L)'
;ASATRATIAVLTTGVTPINFKPEFADADAAEGAHTDGETATDPHAFQSIANAKIYVKNIADAFCTADAAGCDSYNANAAAYT
;
A
#
# COMPACT_ATOMS: atom_id res chain seq x y z
N ALA A 1 1.32 15.33 9.51
CA ALA A 1 0.22 15.02 8.56
C ALA A 1 -0.47 16.30 8.11
N SER A 2 -0.90 16.40 6.85
CA SER A 2 -1.30 17.65 6.15
C SER A 2 -2.61 18.33 6.62
N ALA A 3 -3.23 17.94 7.75
CA ALA A 3 -4.54 18.42 8.21
C ALA A 3 -5.69 18.36 7.18
N THR A 4 -5.52 17.61 6.10
CA THR A 4 -6.52 17.40 5.06
C THR A 4 -7.68 16.55 5.58
N ARG A 5 -8.89 16.84 5.10
CA ARG A 5 -10.10 16.03 5.34
C ARG A 5 -10.40 15.07 4.18
N ALA A 6 -9.50 14.95 3.22
CA ALA A 6 -9.64 14.03 2.10
C ALA A 6 -9.62 12.58 2.59
N THR A 7 -10.31 11.71 1.85
CA THR A 7 -10.28 10.27 2.09
C THR A 7 -8.86 9.73 1.94
N ILE A 8 -8.43 8.90 2.89
CA ILE A 8 -7.15 8.21 2.86
C ILE A 8 -7.36 6.82 2.26
N ALA A 9 -6.58 6.45 1.24
CA ALA A 9 -6.58 5.12 0.66
C ALA A 9 -5.35 4.32 1.12
N VAL A 10 -5.56 3.13 1.70
CA VAL A 10 -4.49 2.21 2.11
C VAL A 10 -4.23 1.19 1.00
N LEU A 11 -3.17 1.38 0.24
CA LEU A 11 -2.87 0.59 -0.97
C LEU A 11 -2.41 -0.85 -0.68
N THR A 12 -1.97 -1.13 0.54
CA THR A 12 -1.56 -2.47 1.00
C THR A 12 -2.74 -3.38 1.37
N THR A 13 -3.99 -2.91 1.22
CA THR A 13 -5.17 -3.73 1.49
C THR A 13 -5.15 -4.99 0.61
N GLY A 14 -5.13 -6.18 1.24
CA GLY A 14 -5.05 -7.47 0.54
C GLY A 14 -3.62 -7.96 0.26
N VAL A 15 -2.59 -7.23 0.65
CA VAL A 15 -1.19 -7.65 0.59
C VAL A 15 -0.83 -8.43 1.85
N THR A 16 -0.13 -9.55 1.72
CA THR A 16 0.47 -10.25 2.86
C THR A 16 1.77 -9.55 3.27
N PRO A 17 1.86 -8.96 4.47
CA PRO A 17 3.09 -8.29 4.91
C PRO A 17 4.19 -9.30 5.22
N ILE A 18 5.43 -8.86 5.06
CA ILE A 18 6.61 -9.56 5.57
C ILE A 18 7.27 -8.70 6.63
N ASN A 19 8.02 -9.32 7.53
CA ASN A 19 8.81 -8.58 8.50
C ASN A 19 10.26 -8.47 8.03
N PHE A 20 10.96 -7.44 8.49
CA PHE A 20 12.39 -7.34 8.31
C PHE A 20 13.06 -8.57 8.94
N LYS A 21 14.06 -9.11 8.24
CA LYS A 21 14.93 -10.11 8.87
C LYS A 21 15.75 -9.43 9.96
N PRO A 22 16.05 -10.12 11.07
CA PRO A 22 16.78 -9.53 12.19
C PRO A 22 18.19 -9.02 11.80
N GLU A 23 18.78 -9.57 10.74
CA GLU A 23 20.08 -9.16 10.17
C GLU A 23 20.03 -7.85 9.35
N PHE A 24 18.84 -7.37 8.97
CA PHE A 24 18.62 -6.12 8.22
C PHE A 24 17.76 -5.12 8.99
N ALA A 25 17.46 -5.40 10.26
CA ALA A 25 16.76 -4.49 11.15
C ALA A 25 17.77 -3.46 11.68
N ASP A 26 18.01 -2.39 10.93
CA ASP A 26 18.75 -1.23 11.42
C ASP A 26 18.01 -0.60 12.61
N ALA A 27 18.76 -0.14 13.62
CA ALA A 27 18.21 0.51 14.82
C ALA A 27 17.35 1.75 14.50
N ASP A 28 17.56 2.35 13.32
CA ASP A 28 16.89 3.54 12.81
C ASP A 28 15.65 3.24 11.93
N ALA A 29 15.37 1.96 11.62
CA ALA A 29 14.10 1.54 11.01
C ALA A 29 12.91 1.63 12.00
N ALA A 30 13.17 2.08 13.23
CA ALA A 30 12.25 2.19 14.35
C ALA A 30 11.43 3.49 14.39
N GLU A 31 11.40 4.31 13.33
CA GLU A 31 10.39 5.37 13.17
C GLU A 31 9.02 4.75 12.86
N GLY A 32 8.47 3.96 13.81
CA GLY A 32 7.12 3.40 13.73
C GLY A 32 6.86 2.10 14.50
N ALA A 33 7.87 1.40 15.01
CA ALA A 33 7.70 0.04 15.57
C ALA A 33 8.22 -0.09 17.01
N HIS A 34 7.42 0.36 17.97
CA HIS A 34 7.55 -0.05 19.38
C HIS A 34 6.32 -0.82 19.81
N THR A 35 6.27 -2.13 19.50
CA THR A 35 5.43 -3.10 20.22
C THR A 35 6.09 -4.49 20.20
N ASP A 36 6.57 -4.94 21.35
CA ASP A 36 6.56 -6.33 21.83
C ASP A 36 7.12 -7.46 20.94
N GLY A 37 8.42 -7.42 20.64
CA GLY A 37 9.18 -8.63 20.24
C GLY A 37 8.90 -9.17 18.83
N GLU A 38 8.03 -8.51 18.06
CA GLU A 38 7.85 -8.75 16.63
C GLU A 38 8.80 -7.85 15.84
N THR A 39 9.57 -8.45 14.93
CA THR A 39 10.37 -7.72 13.94
C THR A 39 9.49 -6.76 13.16
N ALA A 40 9.92 -5.50 12.98
CA ALA A 40 9.14 -4.47 12.29
C ALA A 40 8.67 -4.94 10.89
N THR A 41 7.44 -4.59 10.53
CA THR A 41 6.87 -4.89 9.20
C THR A 41 7.62 -4.13 8.12
N ASP A 42 8.03 -4.82 7.06
CA ASP A 42 8.69 -4.24 5.90
C ASP A 42 7.66 -3.49 5.03
N PRO A 43 7.77 -2.15 4.86
CA PRO A 43 6.82 -1.38 4.07
C PRO A 43 6.99 -1.55 2.55
N HIS A 44 8.06 -2.20 2.09
CA HIS A 44 8.43 -2.27 0.67
C HIS A 44 7.72 -3.39 -0.10
N ALA A 45 6.48 -3.70 0.26
CA ALA A 45 5.70 -4.75 -0.39
C ALA A 45 5.53 -4.53 -1.91
N PHE A 46 5.64 -3.29 -2.39
CA PHE A 46 5.61 -2.91 -3.80
C PHE A 46 6.76 -3.50 -4.64
N GLN A 47 7.85 -3.98 -4.02
CA GLN A 47 8.96 -4.62 -4.74
C GLN A 47 8.59 -5.96 -5.37
N SER A 48 7.46 -6.56 -4.95
CA SER A 48 6.86 -7.71 -5.63
C SER A 48 5.89 -7.24 -6.71
N ILE A 49 6.08 -7.71 -7.95
CA ILE A 49 5.17 -7.41 -9.07
C ILE A 49 3.74 -7.86 -8.76
N ALA A 50 3.56 -8.99 -8.08
CA ALA A 50 2.23 -9.47 -7.70
C ALA A 50 1.52 -8.48 -6.75
N ASN A 51 2.26 -7.92 -5.79
CA ASN A 51 1.73 -6.91 -4.88
C ASN A 51 1.50 -5.58 -5.61
N ALA A 52 2.37 -5.19 -6.54
CA ALA A 52 2.16 -3.98 -7.33
C ALA A 52 0.82 -3.99 -8.09
N LYS A 53 0.37 -5.16 -8.59
CA LYS A 53 -0.97 -5.30 -9.20
C LYS A 53 -2.10 -5.06 -8.19
N ILE A 54 -1.96 -5.52 -6.95
CA ILE A 54 -2.92 -5.25 -5.86
C ILE A 54 -2.98 -3.75 -5.57
N TYR A 55 -1.84 -3.06 -5.53
CA TYR A 55 -1.79 -1.61 -5.34
C TYR A 55 -2.55 -0.88 -6.47
N VAL A 56 -2.32 -1.26 -7.73
CA VAL A 56 -2.99 -0.64 -8.89
C VAL A 56 -4.50 -0.84 -8.82
N LYS A 57 -4.96 -2.04 -8.45
CA LYS A 57 -6.39 -2.29 -8.22
C LYS A 57 -6.94 -1.36 -7.12
N ASN A 58 -6.26 -1.29 -5.98
CA ASN A 58 -6.70 -0.45 -4.85
C ASN A 58 -6.71 1.05 -5.19
N ILE A 59 -5.81 1.51 -6.07
CA ILE A 59 -5.81 2.88 -6.61
C ILE A 59 -7.06 3.12 -7.46
N ALA A 60 -7.38 2.20 -8.38
CA ALA A 60 -8.57 2.32 -9.22
C ALA A 60 -9.86 2.34 -8.38
N ASP A 61 -9.95 1.45 -7.38
CA ASP A 61 -11.09 1.40 -6.45
C ASP A 61 -11.23 2.72 -5.65
N ALA A 62 -10.11 3.31 -5.21
CA ALA A 62 -10.12 4.60 -4.52
C ALA A 62 -10.58 5.75 -5.44
N PHE A 63 -10.14 5.75 -6.70
CA PHE A 63 -10.60 6.72 -7.69
C PHE A 63 -12.08 6.56 -8.01
N CYS A 64 -12.57 5.34 -8.23
CA CYS A 64 -14.00 5.06 -8.42
C CYS A 64 -14.85 5.52 -7.23
N THR A 65 -14.34 5.37 -6.00
CA THR A 65 -15.03 5.82 -4.78
C THR A 65 -15.11 7.34 -4.70
N ALA A 66 -14.05 8.04 -5.11
CA ALA A 66 -14.01 9.50 -5.10
C ALA A 66 -14.72 10.14 -6.31
N ASP A 67 -14.71 9.46 -7.45
CA ASP A 67 -15.28 9.91 -8.73
C ASP A 67 -15.88 8.71 -9.49
N ALA A 68 -17.17 8.49 -9.27
CA ALA A 68 -17.90 7.41 -9.92
C ALA A 68 -18.04 7.60 -11.44
N ALA A 69 -18.03 8.85 -11.93
CA ALA A 69 -18.20 9.13 -13.36
C ALA A 69 -16.97 8.71 -14.18
N GLY A 70 -15.77 8.78 -13.59
CA GLY A 70 -14.52 8.34 -14.21
C GLY A 70 -14.22 6.84 -14.08
N CYS A 71 -15.05 6.08 -13.36
CA CYS A 71 -14.70 4.72 -12.92
C CYS A 71 -14.35 3.75 -14.07
N ASP A 72 -15.08 3.80 -15.18
CA ASP A 72 -14.80 2.96 -16.35
C ASP A 72 -13.41 3.23 -16.93
N SER A 73 -12.98 4.50 -16.94
CA SER A 73 -11.64 4.89 -17.42
C SER A 73 -10.55 4.44 -16.45
N TYR A 74 -10.77 4.58 -15.14
CA TYR A 74 -9.82 4.11 -14.12
C TYR A 74 -9.62 2.60 -14.20
N ASN A 75 -10.70 1.84 -14.34
CA ASN A 75 -10.66 0.39 -14.49
C ASN A 75 -9.99 -0.04 -15.80
N ALA A 76 -10.26 0.63 -16.92
CA ALA A 76 -9.59 0.34 -18.19
C ALA A 76 -8.07 0.58 -18.10
N ASN A 77 -7.64 1.68 -17.47
CA ASN A 77 -6.23 1.99 -17.28
C ASN A 77 -5.54 0.98 -16.35
N ALA A 78 -6.20 0.57 -15.27
CA ALA A 78 -5.69 -0.44 -14.36
C ALA A 78 -5.51 -1.80 -15.05
N ALA A 79 -6.50 -2.21 -15.87
CA ALA A 79 -6.43 -3.43 -16.65
C ALA A 79 -5.32 -3.40 -17.72
N ALA A 80 -5.07 -2.26 -18.35
CA ALA A 80 -4.01 -2.12 -19.34
C ALA A 80 -2.60 -2.18 -18.72
N TYR A 81 -2.44 -1.76 -17.46
CA TYR A 81 -1.15 -1.74 -16.77
C TYR A 81 -0.75 -3.09 -16.14
N THR A 82 -1.73 -3.91 -15.75
CA THR A 82 -1.51 -5.14 -14.96
C THR A 82 -1.55 -6.42 -15.79
#